data_AF-A0A3D5K0B7-F1
#
_entry.id   AF-A0A3D5K0B7-F1
#
_cell.length_a   1.000
_cell.length_b   1.000
_cell.length_c   1.000
_cell.angle_alpha   90.00
_cell.angle_beta   90.00
_cell.angle_gamma   90.00
#
_symmetry.space_group_name_H-M   'P 1'
#
loop_
_entity.id
_entity.type
_entity.pdbx_description
1 polymer ?
#
loop_
_entity_poly.entity_id
_entity_poly.type
_entity_poly.pdbx_seq_one_letter_code
_entity_poly.pdbx_strand_id
1 'polypeptide(L)'
;MVAADLLIGQTTAQYVSGEGAGPYRFHFSPQPEGTVSVAWAAGHQICDLSGNAFSGGSWEVHVDPDFSDVAIIEIMYRPASEDDREEYIERLNRDMRPVNLKGWRLSRGANLSFRT
;
A
#
# COMPACT_ATOMS: atom_id res chain seq x y z
N MET A 1 -9.81 -15.59 12.41
CA MET A 1 -8.46 -15.08 12.07
C MET A 1 -7.92 -14.29 13.25
N VAL A 2 -6.67 -14.51 13.60
CA VAL A 2 -5.95 -13.88 14.73
C VAL A 2 -4.60 -13.34 14.25
N ALA A 3 -3.96 -12.48 15.04
CA ALA A 3 -2.69 -11.87 14.66
C ALA A 3 -1.58 -12.90 14.36
N ALA A 4 -1.61 -14.05 15.05
CA ALA A 4 -0.66 -15.14 14.84
C ALA A 4 -0.81 -15.86 13.49
N ASP A 5 -1.89 -15.62 12.74
CA ASP A 5 -2.14 -16.29 11.47
C ASP A 5 -1.24 -15.80 10.34
N LEU A 6 -0.67 -14.59 10.45
CA LEU A 6 0.25 -14.04 9.46
C LEU A 6 1.64 -13.78 10.06
N LEU A 7 2.66 -14.25 9.36
CA LEU A 7 4.06 -14.16 9.72
C LEU A 7 4.80 -13.24 8.76
N ILE A 8 5.74 -12.45 9.27
CA ILE A 8 6.79 -11.80 8.48
C ILE A 8 8.16 -12.29 8.99
N GLY A 9 8.96 -12.83 8.08
CA GLY A 9 10.11 -13.65 8.40
C GLY A 9 9.68 -14.89 9.20
N GLN A 10 9.90 -14.85 10.51
CA GLN A 10 9.49 -15.89 11.47
C GLN A 10 8.67 -15.31 12.64
N THR A 11 8.26 -14.04 12.53
CA THR A 11 7.59 -13.31 13.60
C THR A 11 6.12 -13.11 13.27
N THR A 12 5.24 -13.37 14.23
CA THR A 12 3.79 -13.13 14.10
C THR A 12 3.44 -11.65 14.09
N ALA A 13 2.31 -11.28 13.51
CA ALA A 13 1.78 -9.94 13.69
C ALA A 13 1.51 -9.64 15.18
N GLN A 14 1.70 -8.39 15.57
CA GLN A 14 1.43 -7.91 16.93
C GLN A 14 -0.07 -7.84 17.20
N TYR A 15 -0.83 -7.40 16.19
CA TYR A 15 -2.29 -7.36 16.23
C TYR A 15 -2.84 -7.39 14.80
N VAL A 16 -4.12 -7.76 14.70
CA VAL A 16 -4.91 -7.69 13.48
C VAL A 16 -6.18 -6.88 13.77
N SER A 17 -6.55 -6.00 12.87
CA SER A 17 -7.83 -5.27 12.89
C SER A 17 -8.66 -5.63 11.66
N GLY A 18 -9.98 -5.42 11.74
CA GLY A 18 -10.96 -5.79 10.71
C GLY A 18 -12.08 -6.66 11.28
N GLU A 19 -13.26 -6.58 10.68
CA GLU A 19 -14.45 -7.30 11.14
C GLU A 19 -15.18 -7.96 9.95
N GLY A 20 -16.00 -8.97 10.25
CA GLY A 20 -16.83 -9.65 9.25
C GLY A 20 -16.01 -10.23 8.10
N ALA A 21 -16.25 -9.77 6.88
CA ALA A 21 -15.54 -10.21 5.67
C ALA A 21 -14.24 -9.43 5.40
N GLY A 22 -13.84 -8.51 6.29
CA GLY A 22 -12.68 -7.64 6.12
C GLY A 22 -13.02 -6.26 5.51
N PRO A 23 -12.02 -5.49 5.07
CA PRO A 23 -10.61 -5.87 4.97
C PRO A 23 -9.94 -6.04 6.33
N TYR A 24 -8.97 -6.93 6.38
CA TYR A 24 -8.15 -7.14 7.57
C TYR A 24 -6.78 -6.48 7.41
N ARG A 25 -6.29 -5.89 8.50
CA ARG A 25 -4.98 -5.22 8.54
C ARG A 25 -4.14 -5.81 9.67
N PHE A 26 -3.03 -6.44 9.29
CA PHE A 26 -2.03 -6.97 10.21
C PHE A 26 -0.96 -5.93 10.48
N HIS A 27 -0.55 -5.82 11.73
CA HIS A 27 0.49 -4.88 12.17
C HIS A 27 1.69 -5.63 12.70
N PHE A 28 2.86 -5.32 12.15
CA PHE A 28 4.14 -5.90 12.56
C PHE A 28 5.06 -4.81 13.11
N SER A 29 6.06 -5.22 13.90
CA SER A 29 7.18 -4.33 14.17
C SER A 29 7.92 -3.98 12.87
N PRO A 30 8.56 -2.80 12.79
CA PRO A 30 9.37 -2.44 11.63
C PRO A 30 10.36 -3.55 11.26
N GLN A 31 10.40 -3.89 9.98
CA GLN A 31 11.33 -4.88 9.45
C GLN A 31 12.63 -4.18 8.98
N PRO A 32 13.77 -4.88 8.99
CA PRO A 32 15.00 -4.36 8.38
C PRO A 32 14.82 -4.16 6.87
N GLU A 33 15.61 -3.25 6.30
CA GLU A 33 15.68 -3.05 4.85
C GLU A 33 16.07 -4.36 4.14
N GLY A 34 15.43 -4.64 3.01
CA GLY A 34 15.72 -5.80 2.17
C GLY A 34 14.52 -6.73 1.99
N THR A 35 14.78 -7.90 1.42
CA THR A 35 13.74 -8.89 1.13
C THR A 35 13.36 -9.69 2.39
N VAL A 36 12.08 -9.74 2.70
CA VAL A 36 11.51 -10.56 3.78
C VAL A 36 10.37 -11.41 3.25
N SER A 37 10.29 -12.66 3.74
CA SER A 37 9.19 -13.57 3.42
C SER A 37 7.98 -13.24 4.29
N VAL A 38 6.80 -13.13 3.69
CA VAL A 38 5.52 -13.09 4.39
C VAL A 38 4.83 -14.41 4.13
N ALA A 39 4.27 -15.03 5.18
CA ALA A 39 3.64 -16.32 5.07
C ALA A 39 2.43 -16.46 6.00
N TRP A 40 1.45 -17.23 5.56
CA TRP A 40 0.40 -17.71 6.47
C TRP A 40 1.00 -18.77 7.42
N ALA A 41 0.71 -18.66 8.71
CA ALA A 41 1.17 -19.60 9.71
C ALA A 41 0.56 -20.99 9.48
N ALA A 42 1.31 -22.04 9.80
CA ALA A 42 0.74 -23.38 9.82
C ALA A 42 -0.43 -23.45 10.81
N GLY A 43 -1.57 -23.97 10.35
CA GLY A 43 -2.75 -24.10 11.21
C GLY A 43 -3.52 -22.80 11.47
N HIS A 44 -3.43 -21.80 10.59
CA HIS A 44 -4.17 -20.52 10.66
C HIS A 44 -5.72 -20.62 10.71
N GLN A 45 -6.30 -21.81 10.52
CA GLN A 45 -7.76 -22.08 10.58
C GLN A 45 -8.65 -21.16 9.71
N ILE A 46 -8.11 -20.61 8.62
CA ILE A 46 -8.92 -19.79 7.69
C ILE A 46 -9.63 -20.77 6.77
N CYS A 47 -10.95 -20.65 6.68
CA CYS A 47 -11.78 -21.41 5.77
C CYS A 47 -12.85 -20.52 5.14
N ASP A 48 -13.41 -20.96 4.01
CA ASP A 48 -14.59 -20.33 3.44
C ASP A 48 -15.87 -20.67 4.25
N LEU A 49 -17.02 -20.13 3.84
CA LEU A 49 -18.31 -20.37 4.51
C LEU A 49 -18.81 -21.82 4.38
N SER A 50 -18.23 -22.62 3.49
CA SER A 50 -18.50 -24.06 3.34
C SER A 50 -17.51 -24.93 4.13
N GLY A 51 -16.56 -24.32 4.84
CA GLY A 51 -15.56 -25.02 5.65
C GLY A 51 -14.33 -25.48 4.87
N ASN A 52 -14.17 -25.11 3.60
CA ASN A 52 -12.97 -25.45 2.84
C ASN A 52 -11.79 -24.65 3.39
N ALA A 53 -10.76 -25.34 3.86
CA ALA A 53 -9.56 -24.69 4.40
C ALA A 53 -8.81 -23.93 3.31
N PHE A 54 -8.45 -22.69 3.60
CA PHE A 54 -7.58 -21.90 2.76
C PHE A 54 -6.17 -22.53 2.77
N SER A 55 -5.58 -22.73 1.59
CA SER A 55 -4.30 -23.42 1.45
C SER A 55 -3.10 -22.60 1.92
N GLY A 56 -3.26 -21.30 2.19
CA GLY A 56 -2.17 -20.44 2.61
C GLY A 56 -1.16 -20.19 1.49
N GLY A 57 0.08 -19.93 1.88
CA GLY A 57 1.20 -19.65 0.98
C GLY A 57 2.18 -18.64 1.58
N SER A 58 3.27 -18.41 0.87
CA SER A 58 4.26 -17.39 1.19
C SER A 58 4.61 -16.56 -0.04
N TRP A 59 4.96 -15.31 0.18
CA TRP A 59 5.45 -14.40 -0.84
C TRP A 59 6.58 -13.55 -0.28
N GLU A 60 7.42 -13.01 -1.16
CA GLU A 60 8.48 -12.10 -0.76
C GLU A 60 8.03 -10.65 -0.93
N VAL A 61 8.42 -9.80 0.01
CA VAL A 61 8.29 -8.35 -0.09
C VAL A 61 9.66 -7.71 0.13
N HIS A 62 9.92 -6.62 -0.58
CA HIS A 62 11.10 -5.80 -0.34
C HIS A 62 10.71 -4.64 0.58
N VAL A 63 11.35 -4.58 1.74
CA VAL A 63 11.18 -3.51 2.71
C VAL A 63 12.16 -2.42 2.37
N ASP A 64 11.63 -1.28 1.94
CA ASP A 64 12.37 -0.04 1.75
C ASP A 64 11.88 0.95 2.84
N PRO A 65 12.70 1.23 3.87
CA PRO A 65 12.33 2.14 4.95
C PRO A 65 12.23 3.60 4.48
N ASP A 66 12.83 3.93 3.34
CA ASP A 66 12.80 5.26 2.72
C ASP A 66 11.65 5.40 1.71
N PHE A 67 10.90 4.33 1.46
CA PHE A 67 9.71 4.38 0.64
C PHE A 67 8.67 5.34 1.23
N SER A 68 8.13 6.21 0.38
CA SER A 68 7.02 7.09 0.69
C SER A 68 5.94 6.93 -0.37
N ASP A 69 4.72 6.56 0.03
CA ASP A 69 3.56 6.41 -0.86
C ASP A 69 2.90 7.77 -1.13
N VAL A 70 3.53 8.57 -1.99
CA VAL A 70 2.96 9.83 -2.49
C VAL A 70 2.54 9.64 -3.94
N ALA A 71 1.24 9.74 -4.20
CA ALA A 71 0.68 9.63 -5.54
C ALA A 71 0.29 11.00 -6.09
N ILE A 72 0.54 11.25 -7.38
CA ILE A 72 -0.19 12.29 -8.12
C ILE A 72 -1.58 11.72 -8.41
N ILE A 73 -2.62 12.40 -7.93
CA ILE A 73 -4.00 11.92 -8.05
C ILE A 73 -4.83 12.74 -9.04
N GLU A 74 -4.44 13.98 -9.31
CA GLU A 74 -5.10 14.82 -10.31
C GLU A 74 -4.07 15.69 -11.04
N ILE A 75 -4.34 15.90 -12.33
CA ILE A 75 -3.67 16.90 -13.16
C ILE A 75 -4.78 17.72 -13.82
N MET A 76 -5.04 18.91 -13.29
CA MET A 76 -5.93 19.89 -13.92
C MET A 76 -5.11 20.69 -14.93
N TYR A 77 -5.06 20.21 -16.17
CA TYR A 77 -4.27 20.84 -17.25
C TYR A 77 -5.10 21.71 -18.20
N ARG A 78 -6.43 21.73 -18.02
CA ARG A 78 -7.33 22.49 -18.89
C ARG A 78 -8.62 22.86 -18.14
N PRO A 79 -8.60 23.92 -17.33
CA PRO A 79 -9.79 24.40 -16.64
C PRO A 79 -10.85 24.88 -17.64
N ALA A 80 -12.13 24.73 -17.29
CA ALA A 80 -13.24 25.09 -18.17
C ALA A 80 -13.34 26.61 -18.45
N SER A 81 -12.78 27.42 -17.55
CA SER A 81 -12.63 28.86 -17.70
C SER A 81 -11.55 29.25 -18.73
N GLU A 82 -10.70 28.30 -19.12
CA GLU A 82 -9.45 28.52 -19.87
C GLU A 82 -8.47 29.47 -19.14
N ASP A 83 -8.59 29.63 -17.82
CA ASP A 83 -7.65 30.40 -17.00
C ASP A 83 -6.56 29.50 -16.42
N ASP A 84 -5.34 29.59 -16.96
CA ASP A 84 -4.19 28.77 -16.54
C ASP A 84 -3.86 28.89 -15.04
N ARG A 85 -4.34 29.91 -14.34
CA ARG A 85 -4.16 30.05 -12.88
C ARG A 85 -4.96 29.02 -12.08
N GLU A 86 -5.94 28.38 -12.71
CA GLU A 86 -6.72 27.27 -12.15
C GLU A 86 -6.07 25.91 -12.42
N GLU A 87 -4.94 25.86 -13.13
CA GLU A 87 -4.18 24.63 -13.30
C GLU A 87 -3.50 24.21 -12.01
N TYR A 88 -3.53 22.91 -11.72
CA TYR A 88 -2.86 22.34 -10.57
C TYR A 88 -2.48 20.87 -10.78
N ILE A 89 -1.54 20.44 -9.95
CA ILE A 89 -1.24 19.02 -9.75
C ILE A 89 -1.57 18.71 -8.30
N GLU A 90 -2.50 17.79 -8.09
CA GLU A 90 -2.85 17.31 -6.76
C GLU A 90 -2.04 16.07 -6.42
N ARG A 91 -1.54 16.05 -5.18
CA ARG A 91 -0.84 14.90 -4.61
C ARG A 91 -1.54 14.41 -3.36
N LEU A 92 -1.51 13.10 -3.16
CA LEU A 92 -2.00 12.43 -1.97
C LEU A 92 -0.87 11.64 -1.32
N ASN A 93 -0.57 11.96 -0.06
CA ASN A 93 0.21 11.07 0.80
C ASN A 93 -0.72 9.96 1.30
N ARG A 94 -0.46 8.72 0.91
CA ARG A 94 -1.23 7.53 1.31
C ARG A 94 -0.63 6.83 2.52
N ASP A 95 0.54 7.25 2.97
CA ASP A 95 1.14 6.75 4.20
C ASP A 95 0.39 7.24 5.44
N MET A 96 0.51 6.47 6.52
CA MET A 96 0.03 6.87 7.84
C MET A 96 0.99 7.85 8.55
N ARG A 97 2.10 8.23 7.91
CA ARG A 97 3.15 9.10 8.46
C ARG A 97 3.32 10.35 7.57
N PRO A 98 3.69 11.51 8.13
CA PRO A 98 4.06 12.68 7.33
C PRO A 98 5.27 12.39 6.44
N VAL A 99 5.21 12.81 5.18
CA VAL A 99 6.33 12.71 4.22
C VAL A 99 6.99 14.07 4.03
N ASN A 100 8.31 14.12 4.14
CA ASN A 100 9.10 15.33 3.88
C ASN A 100 9.39 15.47 2.39
N LEU A 101 8.79 16.48 1.75
CA LEU A 101 8.94 16.74 0.32
C LEU A 101 10.14 17.65 -0.03
N LYS A 102 10.98 18.02 0.95
CA LYS A 102 12.13 18.90 0.70
C LYS A 102 13.05 18.29 -0.35
N GLY A 103 13.31 19.03 -1.43
CA GLY A 103 14.16 18.60 -2.53
C GLY A 103 13.46 17.77 -3.60
N TRP A 104 12.19 17.40 -3.40
CA TRP A 104 11.40 16.79 -4.47
C TRP A 104 11.18 17.79 -5.59
N ARG A 105 11.23 17.31 -6.83
CA ARG A 105 10.93 18.10 -8.03
C ARG A 105 10.17 17.24 -9.03
N LEU A 106 9.21 17.85 -9.71
CA LEU A 106 8.73 17.31 -10.98
C LEU A 106 9.83 17.57 -12.01
N SER A 107 10.36 16.50 -12.61
CA SER A 107 11.53 16.59 -13.48
C SER A 107 11.19 16.49 -14.97
N ARG A 108 9.98 16.00 -15.31
CA ARG A 108 9.50 15.78 -16.67
C ARG A 108 7.97 15.91 -16.72
N GLY A 109 7.44 16.20 -17.90
CA GLY A 109 5.99 16.17 -18.20
C GLY A 109 5.56 14.85 -18.84
N ALA A 110 4.25 14.72 -19.09
CA ALA A 110 3.68 13.61 -19.84
C ALA A 110 3.65 13.91 -21.35
N ASN A 111 3.94 12.91 -22.19
CA ASN A 111 3.65 12.98 -23.62
C ASN A 111 2.18 12.62 -23.82
N LEU A 112 1.35 13.61 -24.17
CA LEU A 112 -0.08 13.41 -24.42
C LEU A 112 -0.34 13.32 -25.92
N SER A 113 -1.04 12.26 -26.36
CA SER A 113 -1.56 12.13 -27.72
C SER A 113 -3.07 12.04 -27.65
N PHE A 114 -3.75 13.11 -28.06
CA PHE A 114 -5.20 13.12 -28.18
C PHE A 114 -5.57 12.75 -29.62
N ARG A 115 -6.49 11.81 -29.79
CA ARG A 115 -7.04 11.52 -31.11
C ARG A 115 -7.97 12.66 -31.50
N THR A 116 -7.74 13.22 -32.69
CA THR A 116 -8.67 14.09 -33.41
C THR A 116 -9.88 13.32 -33.92
#